data_AF-A0AAE4DFQ9-F1
#
_entry.id   AF-A0AAE4DFQ9-F1
#
_cell.length_a   1.000
_cell.length_b   1.000
_cell.length_c   1.000
_cell.angle_alpha   90.00
_cell.angle_beta   90.00
_cell.angle_gamma   90.00
#
_symmetry.space_group_name_H-M   'P 1'
#
loop_
_entity.id
_entity.type
_entity.pdbx_description
1 polymer ?
#
loop_
_entity_poly.entity_id
_entity_poly.type
_entity_poly.pdbx_seq_one_letter_code
_entity_poly.pdbx_strand_id
1 'polypeptide(L)'
;MTIETLFAGFDQKINAHNSVFLAGPSPKDGDMLNGWRRQFIKKFESIEVQHTNSLQLIIPEPETGYWNDVMTDHYTEKDQTLWEHEKMVNSKVIAFWLPTFWTPKNAGSYPANIGPSSRFEFGFFLSNAIRNQNKKIIVGSPHRAESLNWAKILCEKYGIHWHYPDTDDAIPNSFFNAIINAVKD
;
A
#
# COMPACT_ATOMS: atom_id res chain seq x y z
N MET A 1 14.77 -5.13 14.61
CA MET A 1 13.76 -5.70 13.70
C MET A 1 14.42 -5.89 12.34
N THR A 2 14.36 -7.08 11.74
CA THR A 2 14.83 -7.28 10.36
C THR A 2 13.70 -6.93 9.39
N ILE A 3 13.91 -5.93 8.54
CA ILE A 3 12.96 -5.59 7.46
C ILE A 3 13.41 -6.32 6.21
N GLU A 4 12.52 -7.13 5.65
CA GLU A 4 12.70 -7.76 4.36
C GLU A 4 11.74 -7.08 3.37
N THR A 5 12.25 -6.60 2.24
CA THR A 5 11.42 -5.94 1.23
C THR A 5 11.32 -6.83 0.01
N LEU A 6 10.10 -7.16 -0.40
CA LEU A 6 9.78 -7.94 -1.58
C LEU A 6 9.18 -7.01 -2.65
N PHE A 7 9.90 -6.82 -3.75
CA PHE A 7 9.47 -6.01 -4.89
C PHE A 7 8.73 -6.85 -5.94
N ALA A 8 8.13 -6.16 -6.93
CA ALA A 8 7.48 -6.80 -8.07
C ALA A 8 8.44 -7.73 -8.84
N GLY A 9 7.90 -8.80 -9.43
CA GLY A 9 8.68 -9.77 -10.21
C GLY A 9 9.44 -10.84 -9.42
N PHE A 10 9.58 -10.68 -8.11
CA PHE A 10 10.24 -11.68 -7.27
C PHE A 10 9.25 -12.74 -6.80
N ASP A 11 9.58 -14.01 -7.04
CA ASP A 11 8.79 -15.16 -6.57
C ASP A 11 9.26 -15.64 -5.20
N GLN A 12 9.00 -14.82 -4.19
CA GLN A 12 9.26 -15.17 -2.79
C GLN A 12 7.96 -15.49 -2.05
N LYS A 13 8.04 -16.45 -1.13
CA LYS A 13 6.93 -16.83 -0.25
C LYS A 13 6.63 -15.72 0.76
N ILE A 14 5.33 -15.47 0.97
CA ILE A 14 4.86 -14.50 1.95
C ILE A 14 4.86 -15.08 3.36
N ASN A 15 5.40 -14.33 4.32
CA ASN A 15 5.25 -14.63 5.73
C ASN A 15 3.87 -14.14 6.22
N ALA A 16 2.86 -15.00 6.15
CA ALA A 16 1.48 -14.67 6.50
C ALA A 16 1.25 -14.18 7.95
N HIS A 17 2.24 -14.31 8.84
CA HIS A 17 2.17 -13.83 10.22
C HIS A 17 2.86 -12.49 10.45
N ASN A 18 3.76 -12.07 9.56
CA ASN A 18 4.55 -10.84 9.71
C ASN A 18 4.78 -10.16 8.36
N SER A 19 3.71 -9.86 7.63
CA SER A 19 3.79 -9.25 6.30
C SER A 19 2.76 -8.16 6.07
N VAL A 20 3.15 -7.14 5.30
CA VAL A 20 2.30 -6.03 4.92
C VAL A 20 2.45 -5.79 3.44
N PHE A 21 1.33 -5.82 2.71
CA PHE A 21 1.29 -5.36 1.33
C PHE A 21 1.00 -3.86 1.27
N LEU A 22 1.85 -3.07 0.62
CA LEU A 22 1.68 -1.62 0.46
C LEU A 22 0.89 -1.31 -0.82
N ALA A 23 -0.44 -1.29 -0.72
CA ALA A 23 -1.34 -1.02 -1.83
C ALA A 23 -1.58 0.49 -2.05
N GLY A 24 -1.92 0.85 -3.29
CA GLY A 24 -2.12 2.23 -3.70
C GLY A 24 -1.62 2.52 -5.12
N PRO A 25 -1.93 3.70 -5.68
CA PRO A 25 -1.47 4.09 -7.00
C PRO A 25 0.05 4.15 -7.05
N SER A 26 0.63 3.53 -8.08
CA SER A 26 2.05 3.64 -8.39
C SER A 26 2.30 4.84 -9.32
N PRO A 27 3.37 5.62 -9.10
CA PRO A 27 3.84 6.61 -10.07
C PRO A 27 4.23 5.98 -11.41
N LYS A 28 4.56 6.82 -12.39
CA LYS A 28 5.15 6.35 -13.65
C LYS A 28 6.58 5.87 -13.45
N ASP A 29 7.13 5.18 -14.44
CA ASP A 29 8.54 4.78 -14.48
C ASP A 29 9.47 5.94 -14.17
N GLY A 30 10.49 5.67 -13.34
CA GLY A 30 11.46 6.66 -12.86
C GLY A 30 11.00 7.50 -11.67
N ASP A 31 9.69 7.68 -11.47
CA ASP A 31 9.16 8.48 -10.34
C ASP A 31 8.93 7.64 -9.07
N MET A 32 8.89 6.31 -9.18
CA MET A 32 8.61 5.39 -8.07
C MET A 32 9.65 5.48 -6.94
N LEU A 33 10.92 5.74 -7.28
CA LEU A 33 12.00 5.84 -6.31
C LEU A 33 11.81 6.98 -5.30
N ASN A 34 11.07 8.02 -5.69
CA ASN A 34 10.71 9.16 -4.85
C ASN A 34 9.30 9.05 -4.27
N GLY A 35 8.56 7.99 -4.64
CA GLY A 35 7.20 7.74 -4.22
C GLY A 35 7.06 7.45 -2.74
N TRP A 36 5.82 7.52 -2.25
CA TRP A 36 5.50 7.37 -0.83
C TRP A 36 5.95 6.01 -0.27
N ARG A 37 5.90 4.94 -1.06
CA ARG A 37 6.35 3.61 -0.64
C ARG A 37 7.81 3.60 -0.25
N ARG A 38 8.68 4.25 -1.02
CA ARG A 38 10.12 4.34 -0.72
C ARG A 38 10.40 5.18 0.51
N GLN A 39 9.67 6.29 0.69
CA GLN A 39 9.73 7.08 1.92
C GLN A 39 9.27 6.25 3.13
N PHE A 40 8.26 5.39 2.93
CA PHE A 40 7.71 4.54 3.97
C PHE A 40 8.66 3.39 4.36
N ILE A 41 9.33 2.75 3.40
CA ILE A 41 10.38 1.74 3.65
C ILE A 41 11.51 2.34 4.50
N LYS A 42 12.03 3.52 4.10
CA LYS A 42 13.06 4.24 4.88
C LYS A 42 12.62 4.54 6.32
N LYS A 43 11.33 4.81 6.52
CA LYS A 43 10.75 5.00 7.86
C LYS A 43 10.78 3.72 8.69
N PHE A 44 10.47 2.56 8.11
CA PHE A 44 10.64 1.28 8.81
C PHE A 44 12.10 0.97 9.16
N GLU A 45 13.03 1.26 8.25
CA GLU A 45 14.47 1.01 8.44
C GLU A 45 15.09 1.90 9.54
N SER A 46 14.55 3.10 9.74
CA SER A 46 15.06 4.08 10.71
C SER A 46 14.48 3.93 12.12
N ILE A 47 13.45 3.11 12.32
CA ILE A 47 12.82 2.94 13.62
C ILE A 47 13.35 1.68 14.29
N GLU A 48 13.87 1.83 15.50
CA GLU A 48 14.16 0.71 16.39
C GLU A 48 12.82 0.18 16.95
N VAL A 49 12.09 -0.59 16.14
CA VAL A 49 10.80 -1.14 16.57
C VAL A 49 11.08 -2.24 17.59
N GLN A 50 10.87 -1.91 18.86
CA GLN A 50 10.89 -2.87 19.95
C GLN A 50 9.73 -3.86 19.72
N HIS A 51 10.05 -5.15 19.77
CA HIS A 51 9.11 -6.30 19.78
C HIS A 51 8.68 -6.94 18.44
N THR A 52 9.35 -6.71 17.31
CA THR A 52 9.18 -7.53 16.09
C THR A 52 10.52 -8.04 15.58
N ASN A 53 10.68 -9.37 15.55
CA ASN A 53 11.93 -10.01 15.11
C ASN A 53 12.14 -9.83 13.59
N SER A 54 11.08 -9.91 12.78
CA SER A 54 11.11 -9.61 11.35
C SER A 54 9.76 -9.10 10.82
N LEU A 55 9.79 -8.32 9.74
CA LEU A 55 8.62 -7.89 8.96
C LEU A 55 8.97 -7.95 7.48
N GLN A 56 8.04 -8.49 6.68
CA GLN A 56 8.11 -8.47 5.24
C GLN A 56 7.24 -7.33 4.68
N LEU A 57 7.85 -6.40 3.96
CA LEU A 57 7.16 -5.34 3.23
C LEU A 57 7.02 -5.77 1.76
N ILE A 58 5.80 -5.93 1.28
CA ILE A 58 5.54 -6.27 -0.13
C ILE A 58 5.19 -5.00 -0.89
N ILE A 59 5.94 -4.74 -1.95
CA ILE A 59 5.92 -3.52 -2.73
C ILE A 59 5.54 -3.87 -4.18
N PRO A 60 4.38 -3.43 -4.69
CA PRO A 60 3.93 -3.69 -6.06
C PRO A 60 4.60 -2.75 -7.08
N GLU A 61 5.90 -2.56 -6.94
CA GLU A 61 6.73 -1.75 -7.83
C GLU A 61 8.05 -2.49 -8.04
N PRO A 62 8.68 -2.37 -9.22
CA PRO A 62 10.06 -2.81 -9.43
C PRO A 62 10.98 -2.16 -8.41
N GLU A 63 12.01 -2.87 -7.94
CA GLU A 63 13.00 -2.33 -7.01
C GLU A 63 13.65 -1.05 -7.56
N THR A 64 14.02 -1.10 -8.83
CA THR A 64 14.65 -0.02 -9.61
C THR A 64 13.70 1.14 -9.94
N GLY A 65 12.38 0.93 -9.82
CA GLY A 65 11.36 1.89 -10.21
C GLY A 65 11.10 1.96 -11.73
N TYR A 66 11.57 0.98 -12.50
CA TYR A 66 11.32 0.87 -13.94
C TYR A 66 10.73 -0.50 -14.29
N TRP A 67 9.56 -0.52 -14.95
CA TRP A 67 8.89 -1.78 -15.30
C TRP A 67 9.67 -2.63 -16.29
N ASN A 68 10.49 -2.02 -17.17
CA ASN A 68 11.31 -2.75 -18.13
C ASN A 68 12.36 -3.66 -17.48
N ASP A 69 12.68 -3.48 -16.20
CA ASP A 69 13.62 -4.33 -15.48
C ASP A 69 12.98 -5.64 -14.98
N VAL A 70 11.64 -5.71 -15.00
CA VAL A 70 10.85 -6.83 -14.49
C VAL A 70 9.98 -7.46 -15.57
N MET A 71 9.40 -6.65 -16.45
CA MET A 71 8.49 -7.09 -17.51
C MET A 71 9.28 -7.77 -18.63
N THR A 72 8.82 -8.96 -19.03
CA THR A 72 9.43 -9.76 -20.11
C THR A 72 8.34 -10.44 -20.92
N ASP A 73 8.70 -11.13 -22.01
CA ASP A 73 7.76 -11.98 -22.76
C ASP A 73 7.12 -13.09 -21.90
N HIS A 74 7.72 -13.42 -20.75
CA HIS A 74 7.26 -14.44 -19.81
C HIS A 74 6.73 -13.88 -18.49
N TYR A 75 6.82 -12.57 -18.29
CA TYR A 75 6.27 -11.86 -17.13
C TYR A 75 5.57 -10.60 -17.61
N THR A 76 4.25 -10.71 -17.78
CA THR A 76 3.41 -9.70 -18.40
C THR A 76 2.59 -8.94 -17.36
N GLU A 77 1.83 -7.92 -17.80
CA GLU A 77 0.87 -7.21 -16.95
C GLU A 77 -0.14 -8.16 -16.28
N LYS A 78 -0.54 -9.24 -16.97
CA LYS A 78 -1.40 -10.28 -16.40
C LYS A 78 -0.72 -10.97 -15.22
N ASP A 79 0.55 -11.33 -15.37
CA ASP A 79 1.31 -12.03 -14.34
C ASP A 79 1.55 -11.11 -13.14
N GLN A 80 1.88 -9.84 -13.37
CA GLN A 80 1.96 -8.82 -12.32
C GLN A 80 0.63 -8.65 -11.59
N THR A 81 -0.49 -8.54 -12.31
CA THR A 81 -1.84 -8.39 -11.70
C THR A 81 -2.18 -9.58 -10.80
N LEU A 82 -1.90 -10.80 -11.27
CA LEU A 82 -2.14 -12.02 -10.50
C LEU A 82 -1.19 -12.11 -9.29
N TRP A 83 0.08 -11.75 -9.47
CA TRP A 83 1.07 -11.68 -8.40
C TRP A 83 0.62 -10.71 -7.31
N GLU A 84 0.20 -9.49 -7.66
CA GLU A 84 -0.25 -8.48 -6.69
C GLU A 84 -1.46 -8.99 -5.90
N HIS A 85 -2.44 -9.58 -6.59
CA HIS A 85 -3.61 -10.15 -5.95
C HIS A 85 -3.25 -11.29 -4.99
N GLU A 86 -2.41 -12.23 -5.43
CA GLU A 86 -1.93 -13.34 -4.61
C GLU A 86 -1.19 -12.84 -3.37
N LYS A 87 -0.27 -11.87 -3.52
CA LYS A 87 0.48 -11.31 -2.40
C LYS A 87 -0.43 -10.54 -1.44
N MET A 88 -1.43 -9.81 -1.93
CA MET A 88 -2.45 -9.18 -1.08
C MET A 88 -3.26 -10.22 -0.30
N VAL A 89 -3.69 -11.31 -0.95
CA VAL A 89 -4.44 -12.41 -0.28
C VAL A 89 -3.60 -13.08 0.80
N ASN A 90 -2.30 -13.28 0.56
CA ASN A 90 -1.40 -14.02 1.46
C ASN A 90 -0.71 -13.17 2.55
N SER A 91 -0.72 -11.84 2.43
CA SER A 91 -0.13 -10.95 3.45
C SER A 91 -0.88 -11.03 4.78
N LYS A 92 -0.29 -10.59 5.91
CA LYS A 92 -1.06 -10.45 7.16
C LYS A 92 -1.98 -9.25 7.10
N VAL A 93 -1.47 -8.12 6.61
CA VAL A 93 -2.16 -6.84 6.50
C VAL A 93 -2.04 -6.30 5.08
N ILE A 94 -3.05 -5.57 4.62
CA ILE A 94 -2.98 -4.78 3.38
C ILE A 94 -3.15 -3.30 3.76
N ALA A 95 -2.11 -2.52 3.51
CA ALA A 95 -2.07 -1.10 3.81
C ALA A 95 -2.32 -0.29 2.53
N PHE A 96 -3.52 0.28 2.41
CA PHE A 96 -3.91 1.15 1.29
C PHE A 96 -3.59 2.61 1.61
N TRP A 97 -2.63 3.19 0.90
CA TRP A 97 -2.48 4.65 0.83
C TRP A 97 -3.00 5.15 -0.52
N LEU A 98 -4.00 6.03 -0.52
CA LEU A 98 -4.73 6.44 -1.72
C LEU A 98 -4.52 7.94 -2.06
N PRO A 99 -3.33 8.37 -2.52
CA PRO A 99 -3.07 9.70 -3.03
C PRO A 99 -3.61 9.84 -4.46
N THR A 100 -4.95 9.85 -4.59
CA THR A 100 -5.60 9.83 -5.90
C THR A 100 -6.00 11.23 -6.37
N PHE A 101 -5.55 11.63 -7.56
CA PHE A 101 -5.73 12.98 -8.09
C PHE A 101 -6.01 12.98 -9.60
N TRP A 102 -6.92 13.84 -10.04
CA TRP A 102 -7.27 14.02 -11.46
C TRP A 102 -6.25 14.86 -12.22
N THR A 103 -5.65 15.85 -11.55
CA THR A 103 -4.77 16.83 -12.21
C THR A 103 -3.50 17.09 -11.40
N PRO A 104 -2.37 17.44 -12.05
CA PRO A 104 -1.12 17.78 -11.35
C PRO A 104 -1.28 18.96 -10.37
N LYS A 105 -2.12 19.95 -10.73
CA LYS A 105 -2.44 21.10 -9.89
C LYS A 105 -2.98 20.67 -8.52
N ASN A 106 -3.86 19.67 -8.50
CA ASN A 106 -4.46 19.16 -7.27
C ASN A 106 -3.59 18.10 -6.59
N ALA A 107 -2.59 17.55 -7.29
CA ALA A 107 -1.73 16.45 -6.83
C ALA A 107 -0.50 16.91 -6.05
N GLY A 108 -0.05 18.18 -6.20
CA GLY A 108 1.04 18.76 -5.40
C GLY A 108 2.32 17.92 -5.48
N SER A 109 2.79 17.37 -4.35
CA SER A 109 3.95 16.47 -4.34
C SER A 109 3.70 15.06 -4.90
N TYR A 110 2.44 14.65 -5.02
CA TYR A 110 2.05 13.37 -5.60
C TYR A 110 1.89 13.45 -7.12
N PRO A 111 2.06 12.33 -7.85
CA PRO A 111 1.70 12.28 -9.25
C PRO A 111 0.18 12.43 -9.43
N ALA A 112 -0.22 13.06 -10.54
CA ALA A 112 -1.61 13.07 -10.98
C ALA A 112 -2.00 11.66 -11.46
N ASN A 113 -2.51 10.86 -10.53
CA ASN A 113 -2.96 9.49 -10.79
C ASN A 113 -4.24 9.24 -10.02
N ILE A 114 -5.34 8.90 -10.70
CA ILE A 114 -6.61 8.59 -10.03
C ILE A 114 -6.66 7.18 -9.43
N GLY A 115 -5.66 6.34 -9.67
CA GLY A 115 -5.51 4.98 -9.14
C GLY A 115 -6.67 4.03 -9.47
N PRO A 116 -7.02 3.78 -10.75
CA PRO A 116 -8.15 2.91 -11.09
C PRO A 116 -8.01 1.50 -10.51
N SER A 117 -6.85 0.84 -10.71
CA SER A 117 -6.58 -0.50 -10.18
C SER A 117 -6.69 -0.54 -8.66
N SER A 118 -6.01 0.40 -7.98
CA SER A 118 -6.03 0.50 -6.51
C SER A 118 -7.44 0.72 -5.93
N ARG A 119 -8.33 1.39 -6.66
CA ARG A 119 -9.74 1.53 -6.26
C ARG A 119 -10.50 0.20 -6.36
N PHE A 120 -10.27 -0.58 -7.41
CA PHE A 120 -10.86 -1.91 -7.55
C PHE A 120 -10.34 -2.87 -6.47
N GLU A 121 -9.03 -2.89 -6.25
CA GLU A 121 -8.39 -3.67 -5.19
C GLU A 121 -8.95 -3.30 -3.82
N PHE A 122 -8.99 -2.00 -3.50
CA PHE A 122 -9.55 -1.51 -2.25
C PHE A 122 -11.02 -1.91 -2.09
N GLY A 123 -11.84 -1.75 -3.12
CA GLY A 123 -13.25 -2.16 -3.09
C GLY A 123 -13.43 -3.66 -2.83
N PHE A 124 -12.61 -4.50 -3.47
CA PHE A 124 -12.62 -5.95 -3.25
C PHE A 124 -12.29 -6.31 -1.80
N PHE A 125 -11.20 -5.77 -1.26
CA PHE A 125 -10.78 -6.09 0.11
C PHE A 125 -11.63 -5.41 1.19
N LEU A 126 -12.22 -4.24 0.92
CA LEU A 126 -13.21 -3.61 1.79
C LEU A 126 -14.47 -4.49 1.90
N SER A 127 -14.99 -4.98 0.78
CA SER A 127 -16.14 -5.89 0.77
C SER A 127 -15.86 -7.16 1.59
N ASN A 128 -14.67 -7.75 1.42
CA ASN A 128 -14.25 -8.92 2.21
C ASN A 128 -14.12 -8.59 3.70
N ALA A 129 -13.55 -7.44 4.06
CA ALA A 129 -13.41 -7.02 5.44
C ALA A 129 -14.77 -6.85 6.13
N ILE A 130 -15.74 -6.26 5.41
CA ILE A 130 -17.12 -6.08 5.89
C ILE A 130 -17.82 -7.44 6.07
N ARG A 131 -17.77 -8.31 5.06
CA ARG A 131 -18.51 -9.58 5.05
C ARG A 131 -17.97 -10.59 6.05
N ASN A 132 -16.65 -10.68 6.17
CA ASN A 132 -15.99 -11.71 6.97
C ASN A 132 -15.58 -11.19 8.36
N GLN A 133 -15.90 -9.93 8.69
CA GLN A 133 -15.45 -9.24 9.90
C GLN A 133 -13.93 -9.31 10.11
N ASN A 134 -13.17 -9.49 9.03
CA ASN A 134 -11.73 -9.61 9.04
C ASN A 134 -11.09 -8.27 8.64
N LYS A 135 -10.64 -7.48 9.62
CA LYS A 135 -10.04 -6.16 9.40
C LYS A 135 -8.58 -6.25 8.97
N LYS A 136 -8.33 -6.98 7.88
CA LYS A 136 -7.02 -7.09 7.24
C LYS A 136 -6.51 -5.77 6.65
N ILE A 137 -7.41 -4.81 6.42
CA ILE A 137 -7.09 -3.57 5.73
C ILE A 137 -6.82 -2.42 6.71
N ILE A 138 -5.82 -1.62 6.36
CA ILE A 138 -5.56 -0.29 6.94
C ILE A 138 -5.60 0.69 5.79
N VAL A 139 -6.31 1.80 5.93
CA VAL A 139 -6.54 2.73 4.83
C VAL A 139 -6.26 4.17 5.23
N GLY A 140 -5.65 4.92 4.32
CA GLY A 140 -5.47 6.35 4.48
C GLY A 140 -5.35 7.07 3.14
N SER A 141 -5.38 8.39 3.21
CA SER A 141 -5.14 9.26 2.05
C SER A 141 -4.70 10.64 2.51
N PRO A 142 -4.07 11.45 1.62
CA PRO A 142 -4.04 12.90 1.78
C PRO A 142 -5.46 13.47 1.96
N HIS A 143 -5.60 14.62 2.63
CA HIS A 143 -6.92 15.25 2.82
C HIS A 143 -7.55 15.63 1.48
N ARG A 144 -6.73 16.19 0.59
CA ARG A 144 -7.09 16.63 -0.75
C ARG A 144 -7.32 15.51 -1.78
N ALA A 145 -7.11 14.24 -1.43
CA ALA A 145 -7.30 13.14 -2.36
C ALA A 145 -8.76 13.06 -2.86
N GLU A 146 -8.91 12.94 -4.18
CA GLU A 146 -10.17 13.15 -4.88
C GLU A 146 -10.98 11.85 -5.04
N SER A 147 -12.30 11.96 -5.07
CA SER A 147 -13.23 10.84 -5.32
C SER A 147 -13.14 9.68 -4.31
N LEU A 148 -12.84 9.95 -3.04
CA LEU A 148 -12.78 8.93 -1.96
C LEU A 148 -13.91 9.04 -0.93
N ASN A 149 -14.80 10.04 -1.03
CA ASN A 149 -15.81 10.31 0.01
C ASN A 149 -16.74 9.12 0.29
N TRP A 150 -17.19 8.44 -0.76
CA TRP A 150 -18.05 7.27 -0.62
C TRP A 150 -17.36 6.13 0.15
N ALA A 151 -16.09 5.86 -0.17
CA ALA A 151 -15.27 4.86 0.52
C ALA A 151 -15.07 5.22 2.00
N LYS A 152 -14.80 6.49 2.30
CA LYS A 152 -14.63 6.99 3.67
C LYS A 152 -15.87 6.75 4.54
N ILE A 153 -17.05 7.09 4.02
CA ILE A 153 -18.34 6.87 4.70
C ILE A 153 -18.58 5.40 5.00
N LEU A 154 -18.27 4.50 4.06
CA LEU A 154 -18.40 3.07 4.30
C LEU A 154 -17.41 2.56 5.34
N CYS A 155 -16.14 2.97 5.27
CA CYS A 155 -15.15 2.62 6.27
C CYS A 155 -15.60 3.02 7.67
N GLU A 156 -16.08 4.26 7.84
CA GLU A 156 -16.61 4.75 9.12
C GLU A 156 -17.78 3.90 9.62
N LYS A 157 -18.77 3.63 8.75
CA LYS A 157 -19.92 2.78 9.09
C LYS A 157 -19.53 1.40 9.62
N TYR A 158 -18.45 0.82 9.11
CA TYR A 158 -17.97 -0.51 9.49
C TYR A 158 -16.79 -0.49 10.48
N GLY A 159 -16.52 0.67 11.08
CA GLY A 159 -15.48 0.84 12.11
C GLY A 159 -14.07 0.58 11.59
N ILE A 160 -13.81 0.91 10.32
CA ILE A 160 -12.49 0.93 9.70
C ILE A 160 -12.02 2.39 9.73
N HIS A 161 -10.98 2.66 10.51
CA HIS A 161 -10.48 4.02 10.66
C HIS A 161 -9.76 4.48 9.38
N TRP A 162 -10.05 5.69 8.93
CA TRP A 162 -9.38 6.31 7.78
C TRP A 162 -8.30 7.26 8.27
N HIS A 163 -7.05 6.95 7.95
CA HIS A 163 -5.90 7.74 8.39
C HIS A 163 -5.65 8.95 7.47
N TYR A 164 -5.33 10.08 8.10
CA TYR A 164 -5.01 11.33 7.42
C TYR A 164 -3.67 11.88 7.90
N PRO A 165 -2.92 12.59 7.05
CA PRO A 165 -1.65 13.17 7.45
C PRO A 165 -1.84 14.51 8.18
N ASP A 166 -0.93 14.83 9.09
CA ASP A 166 -0.91 16.15 9.73
C ASP A 166 -0.55 17.25 8.71
N THR A 167 0.24 16.88 7.70
CA THR A 167 0.60 17.71 6.53
C THR A 167 0.40 16.89 5.26
N ASP A 168 -0.30 17.43 4.26
CA ASP A 168 -0.81 16.68 3.10
C ASP A 168 0.22 15.87 2.28
N ASP A 169 1.52 16.15 2.42
CA ASP A 169 2.60 15.51 1.65
C ASP A 169 3.37 14.41 2.41
N ALA A 170 2.89 13.99 3.58
CA ALA A 170 3.54 12.94 4.40
C ALA A 170 2.62 11.74 4.65
N ILE A 171 3.19 10.56 4.90
CA ILE A 171 2.42 9.42 5.47
C ILE A 171 2.29 9.62 6.98
N PRO A 172 1.06 9.63 7.55
CA PRO A 172 0.88 9.89 8.98
C PRO A 172 1.50 8.82 9.86
N ASN A 173 1.95 9.24 11.05
CA ASN A 173 2.35 8.31 12.11
C ASN A 173 1.20 7.39 12.53
N SER A 174 -0.05 7.86 12.48
CA SER A 174 -1.21 7.03 12.82
C SER A 174 -1.37 5.82 11.87
N PHE A 175 -1.15 6.00 10.57
CA PHE A 175 -1.18 4.92 9.57
C PHE A 175 -0.03 3.93 9.78
N PHE A 176 1.18 4.45 10.00
CA PHE A 176 2.35 3.62 10.32
C PHE A 176 2.14 2.78 11.58
N ASN A 177 1.69 3.41 12.67
CA ASN A 177 1.48 2.74 13.95
C ASN A 177 0.36 1.69 13.86
N ALA A 178 -0.71 1.96 13.10
CA ALA A 178 -1.77 0.99 12.86
C ALA A 178 -1.22 -0.27 12.17
N ILE A 179 -0.31 -0.12 11.21
CA ILE A 179 0.33 -1.26 10.52
C ILE A 179 1.19 -2.06 11.50
N ILE A 180 2.02 -1.40 12.30
CA ILE A 180 2.86 -2.07 13.30
C ILE A 180 2.01 -2.86 14.30
N ASN A 181 0.93 -2.26 14.80
CA ASN A 181 0.04 -2.91 15.76
C ASN A 181 -0.67 -4.12 15.13
N ALA A 182 -1.23 -3.96 13.93
CA ALA A 182 -1.93 -5.04 13.24
C ALA A 182 -1.01 -6.21 12.85
N VAL A 183 0.29 -5.97 12.69
CA VAL A 183 1.28 -7.04 12.48
C VAL A 183 1.66 -7.72 13.80
N LYS A 184 1.58 -7.03 14.94
CA LYS A 184 1.92 -7.59 16.27
C LYS A 184 0.80 -8.46 16.86
N ASP A 185 -0.46 -8.10 16.61
CA ASP A 185 -1.65 -8.82 17.09
C ASP A 185 -1.81 -10.21 16.43
#